data_AF-A0A4R1JAA1-F1
#
_entry.id   AF-A0A4R1JAA1-F1
#
_cell.length_a   1.000
_cell.length_b   1.000
_cell.length_c   1.000
_cell.angle_alpha   90.00
_cell.angle_beta   90.00
_cell.angle_gamma   90.00
#
_symmetry.space_group_name_H-M   'P 1'
#
loop_
_entity.id
_entity.type
_entity.pdbx_description
1 polymer ?
#
loop_
_entity_poly.entity_id
_entity_poly.type
_entity_poly.pdbx_seq_one_letter_code
_entity_poly.pdbx_strand_id
1 'polypeptide(L)'
;MRKEQLSKFKKQVNAAMIGYINLLERKELLSTSIDLHESFTNLDPQVKRSILVIQDTMYASLIVETHTWLFDKSNKSSNLSLHQLLDQLVDGNFQSKHLLEEYVKPPSTIALGGESGGWNEQYIEDRKLEFNKTFSDCVTCISELLSSGIVDRVKLLRDRLLAHKDGSYDVADNGHTVQDVFSLLSHMRAILVCLNKLFQRISYPISDSEKRARASAEKFWNQLARL
;
A
#
# COMPACT_ATOMS: atom_id res chain seq x y z
N MET A 1 -11.92 13.69 15.03
CA MET A 1 -12.29 12.27 14.81
C MET A 1 -12.90 11.68 16.08
N ARG A 2 -14.10 11.10 16.03
CA ARG A 2 -14.75 10.42 17.17
C ARG A 2 -14.09 9.07 17.49
N LYS A 3 -14.20 8.60 18.74
CA LYS A 3 -13.65 7.29 19.19
C LYS A 3 -14.12 6.10 18.33
N GLU A 4 -15.37 6.12 17.87
CA GLU A 4 -15.93 5.08 17.00
C GLU A 4 -15.31 5.08 15.58
N GLN A 5 -14.94 6.26 15.07
CA GLN A 5 -14.26 6.40 13.78
C GLN A 5 -12.84 5.83 13.84
N LEU A 6 -12.16 6.01 14.98
CA LEU A 6 -10.81 5.48 15.22
C LEU A 6 -10.75 3.95 15.09
N SER A 7 -11.72 3.23 15.67
CA SER A 7 -11.81 1.77 15.52
C SER A 7 -12.03 1.35 14.06
N LYS A 8 -12.85 2.09 13.30
CA LYS A 8 -13.06 1.84 11.87
C LYS A 8 -11.78 2.04 11.07
N PHE A 9 -11.05 3.14 11.32
CA PHE A 9 -9.80 3.43 10.61
C PHE A 9 -8.73 2.39 10.92
N LYS A 10 -8.61 1.92 12.17
CA LYS A 10 -7.72 0.81 12.51
C LYS A 10 -8.00 -0.44 11.67
N LYS A 11 -9.27 -0.84 11.56
CA LYS A 11 -9.65 -2.00 10.74
C LYS A 11 -9.29 -1.80 9.26
N GLN A 12 -9.46 -0.59 8.74
CA GLN A 12 -9.14 -0.26 7.35
C GLN A 12 -7.65 -0.28 7.07
N VAL A 13 -6.85 0.34 7.95
CA VAL A 13 -5.39 0.29 7.84
C VAL A 13 -4.91 -1.16 7.89
N ASN A 14 -5.44 -1.99 8.80
CA ASN A 14 -5.09 -3.43 8.84
C ASN A 14 -5.47 -4.16 7.54
N ALA A 15 -6.68 -3.93 7.03
CA ALA A 15 -7.11 -4.54 5.77
C ALA A 15 -6.18 -4.13 4.61
N ALA A 16 -5.89 -2.83 4.50
CA ALA A 16 -5.01 -2.28 3.47
C ALA A 16 -3.55 -2.77 3.59
N MET A 17 -3.06 -2.97 4.82
CA MET A 17 -1.76 -3.59 5.07
C MET A 17 -1.71 -5.03 4.55
N ILE A 18 -2.73 -5.84 4.84
CA ILE A 18 -2.74 -7.27 4.51
C ILE A 18 -2.63 -7.50 3.01
N GLY A 19 -3.39 -6.81 2.18
CA GLY A 19 -3.28 -7.03 0.73
C GLY A 19 -2.31 -6.12 0.02
N TYR A 20 -1.79 -5.05 0.63
CA TYR A 20 -0.49 -4.56 0.15
C TYR A 20 0.53 -5.70 0.18
N ILE A 21 0.59 -6.46 1.28
CA ILE A 21 1.49 -7.63 1.39
C ILE A 21 1.13 -8.70 0.34
N ASN A 22 -0.16 -9.01 0.13
CA ASN A 22 -0.56 -9.99 -0.88
C ASN A 22 -0.24 -9.56 -2.32
N LEU A 23 -0.17 -8.25 -2.59
CA LEU A 23 0.20 -7.72 -3.90
C LEU A 23 1.70 -7.84 -4.18
N LEU A 24 2.54 -8.00 -3.15
CA LEU A 24 4.00 -8.04 -3.31
C LEU A 24 4.45 -9.19 -4.20
N GLU A 25 3.89 -10.38 -4.04
CA GLU A 25 4.28 -11.53 -4.86
C GLU A 25 4.02 -11.27 -6.35
N ARG A 26 2.85 -10.73 -6.69
CA ARG A 26 2.51 -10.39 -8.08
C ARG A 26 3.35 -9.23 -8.62
N LYS A 27 3.57 -8.20 -7.80
CA LYS A 27 4.41 -7.05 -8.16
C LYS A 27 5.85 -7.50 -8.45
N GLU A 28 6.45 -8.30 -7.58
CA GLU A 28 7.82 -8.79 -7.77
C GLU A 28 7.90 -9.80 -8.92
N LEU A 29 6.91 -10.68 -9.11
CA LEU A 29 6.85 -11.55 -10.29
C LEU A 29 6.85 -10.74 -11.60
N LEU A 30 6.02 -9.70 -11.69
CA LEU A 30 6.00 -8.84 -12.87
C LEU A 30 7.31 -8.07 -13.04
N SER A 31 7.81 -7.44 -11.97
CA SER A 31 9.06 -6.66 -12.00
C SER A 31 10.24 -7.51 -12.47
N THR A 32 10.44 -8.67 -11.86
CA THR A 32 11.54 -9.58 -12.21
C THR A 32 11.40 -10.12 -13.64
N SER A 33 10.18 -10.36 -14.10
CA SER A 33 9.94 -10.78 -15.49
C SER A 33 10.36 -9.70 -16.49
N ILE A 34 10.08 -8.43 -16.18
CA ILE A 34 10.50 -7.29 -17.00
C ILE A 34 12.02 -7.15 -16.97
N ASP A 35 12.65 -7.25 -15.78
CA ASP A 35 14.11 -7.16 -15.62
C ASP A 35 14.85 -8.26 -16.39
N LEU A 36 14.26 -9.45 -16.50
CA LEU A 36 14.82 -10.60 -17.20
C LEU A 36 14.44 -10.68 -18.68
N HIS A 37 13.80 -9.65 -19.26
CA HIS A 37 13.28 -9.68 -20.63
C HIS A 37 14.33 -10.13 -21.66
N GLU A 38 15.58 -9.65 -21.53
CA GLU A 38 16.69 -10.05 -22.40
C GLU A 38 17.00 -11.55 -22.32
N SER A 39 16.90 -12.15 -21.14
CA SER A 39 17.16 -13.59 -20.95
C SER A 39 16.11 -14.45 -21.65
N PHE A 40 14.92 -13.91 -21.91
CA PHE A 40 13.84 -14.61 -22.61
C PHE A 40 13.95 -14.51 -24.14
N THR A 41 14.83 -13.67 -24.67
CA THR A 41 14.96 -13.43 -26.12
C THR A 41 15.43 -14.65 -26.92
N ASN A 42 16.01 -15.65 -26.28
CA ASN A 42 16.46 -16.89 -26.94
C ASN A 42 15.47 -18.05 -26.81
N LEU A 43 14.37 -17.87 -26.07
CA LEU A 43 13.35 -18.91 -25.89
C LEU A 43 12.54 -19.14 -27.17
N ASP A 44 11.86 -20.28 -27.22
CA ASP A 44 10.90 -20.60 -28.28
C ASP A 44 9.82 -19.49 -28.41
N PRO A 45 9.41 -19.11 -29.64
CA PRO A 45 8.41 -18.06 -29.86
C PRO A 45 7.07 -18.27 -29.12
N GLN A 46 6.61 -19.52 -28.97
CA GLN A 46 5.39 -19.82 -28.24
C GLN A 46 5.57 -19.61 -26.73
N VAL A 47 6.75 -19.94 -26.20
CA VAL A 47 7.10 -19.69 -24.79
C VAL A 47 7.14 -18.18 -24.52
N LYS A 48 7.82 -17.41 -25.37
CA LYS A 48 7.84 -15.93 -25.28
C LYS A 48 6.45 -15.33 -25.27
N ARG A 49 5.59 -15.78 -26.19
CA ARG A 49 4.19 -15.31 -26.25
C ARG A 49 3.43 -15.63 -24.97
N SER A 50 3.67 -16.81 -24.38
CA SER A 50 3.05 -17.20 -23.11
C SER A 50 3.52 -16.34 -21.94
N ILE A 51 4.82 -15.98 -21.90
CA ILE A 51 5.37 -15.06 -20.89
C ILE A 51 4.70 -13.68 -20.99
N LEU A 52 4.55 -13.13 -22.20
CA LEU A 52 3.88 -11.84 -22.39
C LEU A 52 2.43 -11.87 -21.89
N VAL A 53 1.67 -12.92 -22.20
CA VAL A 53 0.30 -13.09 -21.69
C VAL A 53 0.27 -13.15 -20.16
N ILE A 54 1.24 -13.81 -19.53
CA ILE A 54 1.37 -13.85 -18.07
C ILE A 54 1.66 -12.45 -17.51
N GLN A 55 2.58 -11.69 -18.13
CA GLN A 55 2.90 -10.32 -17.75
C GLN A 55 1.66 -9.41 -17.83
N ASP A 56 0.93 -9.45 -18.94
CA ASP A 56 -0.29 -8.67 -19.13
C ASP A 56 -1.35 -9.01 -18.09
N THR A 57 -1.53 -10.30 -17.81
CA THR A 57 -2.49 -10.78 -16.80
C THR A 57 -2.10 -10.29 -15.39
N MET A 58 -0.82 -10.39 -15.03
CA MET A 58 -0.33 -9.89 -13.74
C MET A 58 -0.50 -8.38 -13.63
N TYR A 59 -0.20 -7.64 -14.69
CA TYR A 59 -0.33 -6.19 -14.71
C TYR A 59 -1.79 -5.75 -14.57
N ALA A 60 -2.71 -6.34 -15.33
CA ALA A 60 -4.14 -6.08 -15.21
C ALA A 60 -4.68 -6.42 -13.81
N SER A 61 -4.27 -7.56 -13.25
CA SER A 61 -4.62 -7.95 -11.87
C SER A 61 -4.12 -6.94 -10.84
N LEU A 62 -2.87 -6.48 -10.95
CA LEU A 62 -2.29 -5.46 -10.07
C LEU A 62 -3.08 -4.14 -10.14
N ILE A 63 -3.49 -3.70 -11.33
CA ILE A 63 -4.29 -2.48 -11.51
C ILE A 63 -5.65 -2.62 -10.82
N VAL A 64 -6.35 -3.72 -11.08
CA VAL A 64 -7.70 -3.95 -10.54
C VAL A 64 -7.67 -4.04 -9.01
N GLU A 65 -6.74 -4.80 -8.44
CA GLU A 65 -6.63 -4.94 -6.99
C GLU A 65 -6.19 -3.65 -6.31
N THR A 66 -5.17 -2.97 -6.86
CA THR A 66 -4.72 -1.65 -6.35
C THR A 66 -5.87 -0.65 -6.38
N HIS A 67 -6.65 -0.63 -7.46
CA HIS A 67 -7.82 0.24 -7.56
C HIS A 67 -8.88 -0.12 -6.51
N THR A 68 -9.21 -1.40 -6.36
CA THR A 68 -10.26 -1.86 -5.44
C THR A 68 -10.00 -1.40 -4.00
N TRP A 69 -8.74 -1.33 -3.62
CA TRP A 69 -8.32 -1.02 -2.26
C TRP A 69 -8.24 0.48 -1.99
N LEU A 70 -7.80 1.22 -3.01
CA LEU A 70 -7.62 2.65 -2.91
C LEU A 70 -8.90 3.39 -3.19
N PHE A 71 -9.54 3.13 -4.33
CA PHE A 71 -10.47 4.06 -4.94
C PHE A 71 -11.92 3.58 -4.90
N ASP A 72 -12.17 2.33 -4.55
CA ASP A 72 -13.51 1.76 -4.67
C ASP A 72 -14.45 2.34 -3.59
N LYS A 73 -15.35 3.20 -4.05
CA LYS A 73 -16.47 3.73 -3.27
C LYS A 73 -17.65 2.77 -3.47
N SER A 74 -17.61 1.62 -2.79
CA SER A 74 -18.73 0.68 -2.87
C SER A 74 -19.99 1.30 -2.27
N ASN A 75 -21.06 1.40 -3.08
CA ASN A 75 -22.40 1.85 -2.65
C ASN A 75 -23.01 0.95 -1.55
N LYS A 76 -22.44 -0.24 -1.31
CA LYS A 76 -22.89 -1.21 -0.30
C LYS A 76 -21.99 -1.26 0.93
N SER A 77 -20.82 -0.61 0.92
CA SER A 77 -19.91 -0.66 2.06
C SER A 77 -20.02 0.59 2.90
N SER A 78 -20.55 0.42 4.10
CA SER A 78 -20.32 1.29 5.26
C SER A 78 -18.84 1.31 5.72
N ASN A 79 -17.92 0.76 4.91
CA ASN A 79 -16.48 0.81 5.08
C ASN A 79 -15.95 1.96 4.23
N LEU A 80 -15.45 3.01 4.89
CA LEU A 80 -14.64 4.05 4.26
C LEU A 80 -13.54 3.38 3.38
N SER A 81 -13.48 3.72 2.09
CA SER A 81 -12.34 3.37 1.23
C SER A 81 -11.06 3.99 1.80
N LEU A 82 -9.87 3.40 1.57
CA LEU A 82 -8.62 3.98 2.06
C LEU A 82 -8.45 5.42 1.56
N HIS A 83 -8.83 5.72 0.31
CA HIS A 83 -8.79 7.08 -0.23
C HIS A 83 -9.61 8.08 0.60
N GLN A 84 -10.82 7.73 1.05
CA GLN A 84 -11.60 8.63 1.91
C GLN A 84 -10.92 8.87 3.26
N LEU A 85 -10.19 7.90 3.79
CA LEU A 85 -9.39 8.07 5.00
C LEU A 85 -8.22 9.02 4.71
N LEU A 86 -7.54 8.86 3.57
CA LEU A 86 -6.45 9.74 3.15
C LEU A 86 -6.94 11.19 3.00
N ASP A 87 -8.06 11.41 2.30
CA ASP A 87 -8.70 12.71 2.13
C ASP A 87 -9.01 13.37 3.49
N GLN A 88 -9.55 12.59 4.43
CA GLN A 88 -9.88 13.09 5.76
C GLN A 88 -8.65 13.45 6.60
N LEU A 89 -7.53 12.78 6.40
CA LEU A 89 -6.30 13.05 7.16
C LEU A 89 -5.59 14.33 6.70
N VAL A 90 -5.75 14.70 5.43
CA VAL A 90 -5.19 15.94 4.88
C VAL A 90 -6.14 17.14 4.95
N ASP A 91 -7.39 16.93 5.37
CA ASP A 91 -8.34 18.02 5.64
C ASP A 91 -7.80 18.90 6.77
N GLY A 92 -7.67 20.21 6.52
CA GLY A 92 -7.20 21.18 7.51
C GLY A 92 -8.07 21.26 8.78
N ASN A 93 -9.30 20.75 8.73
CA ASN A 93 -10.20 20.66 9.88
C ASN A 93 -10.10 19.31 10.63
N PHE A 94 -9.18 18.43 10.25
CA PHE A 94 -9.04 17.13 10.89
C PHE A 94 -8.63 17.26 12.36
N GLN A 95 -9.53 16.85 13.25
CA GLN A 95 -9.25 16.83 14.68
C GLN A 95 -8.58 15.51 15.09
N SER A 96 -7.25 15.54 15.24
CA SER A 96 -6.40 14.41 15.65
C SER A 96 -6.42 14.09 17.16
N LYS A 97 -7.11 14.90 17.98
CA LYS A 97 -7.14 14.80 19.45
C LYS A 97 -7.27 13.37 19.98
N HIS A 98 -8.29 12.64 19.55
CA HIS A 98 -8.53 11.28 20.04
C HIS A 98 -7.52 10.24 19.52
N LEU A 99 -6.90 10.48 18.36
CA LEU A 99 -5.80 9.64 17.87
C LEU A 99 -4.56 9.83 18.76
N LEU A 100 -4.25 11.09 19.06
CA LEU A 100 -3.13 11.46 19.92
C LEU A 100 -3.31 10.87 21.33
N GLU A 101 -4.49 11.03 21.93
CA GLU A 101 -4.83 10.46 23.24
C GLU A 101 -4.59 8.95 23.31
N GLU A 102 -4.93 8.21 22.26
CA GLU A 102 -4.68 6.77 22.21
C GLU A 102 -3.21 6.44 21.95
N TYR A 103 -2.53 7.21 21.10
CA TYR A 103 -1.14 7.00 20.73
C TYR A 103 -0.19 7.13 21.92
N VAL A 104 -0.39 8.18 22.73
CA VAL A 104 0.47 8.53 23.87
C VAL A 104 0.13 7.76 25.14
N LYS A 105 -0.95 6.95 25.12
CA LYS A 105 -1.38 6.19 26.29
C LYS A 105 -0.27 5.24 26.76
N PRO A 106 0.24 5.39 28.01
CA PRO A 106 1.25 4.49 28.54
C PRO A 106 0.75 3.03 28.56
N PRO A 107 1.64 2.04 28.38
CA PRO A 107 1.29 0.65 28.59
C PRO A 107 0.83 0.43 30.04
N SER A 108 -0.13 -0.46 30.25
CA SER A 108 -0.52 -0.87 31.61
C SER A 108 0.63 -1.62 32.27
N THR A 109 1.23 -1.04 33.30
CA THR A 109 2.32 -1.67 34.07
C THR A 109 1.82 -2.14 35.45
N ILE A 110 2.29 -3.30 35.90
CA ILE A 110 2.12 -3.74 37.29
C ILE A 110 3.23 -3.07 38.11
N ALA A 111 2.88 -2.32 39.16
CA ALA A 111 3.85 -1.67 40.02
C ALA A 111 4.61 -2.70 40.87
N LEU A 112 5.92 -2.84 40.63
CA LEU A 112 6.82 -3.67 41.43
C LEU A 112 7.46 -2.80 42.52
N GLY A 113 6.67 -2.33 43.49
CA GLY A 113 7.14 -1.50 44.60
C GLY A 113 6.72 -0.02 44.54
N GLY A 114 6.82 0.67 45.68
CA GLY A 114 6.19 1.97 45.99
C GLY A 114 6.67 3.22 45.24
N GLU A 115 7.48 3.08 44.20
CA GLU A 115 7.82 4.19 43.31
C GLU A 115 6.94 4.15 42.06
N SER A 116 5.72 4.63 42.22
CA SER A 116 4.76 4.78 41.14
C SER A 116 4.72 6.25 40.69
N GLY A 117 5.15 6.57 39.46
CA GLY A 117 4.61 7.75 38.79
C GLY A 117 5.46 8.45 37.74
N GLY A 118 6.79 8.55 37.91
CA GLY A 118 7.58 9.55 37.16
C GLY A 118 7.79 9.28 35.66
N TRP A 119 7.86 8.01 35.24
CA TRP A 119 8.18 7.69 33.83
C TRP A 119 7.01 7.94 32.86
N ASN A 120 5.76 7.95 33.36
CA ASN A 120 4.57 8.11 32.54
C ASN A 120 4.53 9.48 31.85
N GLU A 121 4.92 10.54 32.57
CA GLU A 121 4.92 11.90 32.04
C GLU A 121 5.95 12.04 30.91
N GLN A 122 7.19 11.59 31.15
CA GLN A 122 8.22 11.55 30.11
C GLN A 122 7.80 10.71 28.90
N TYR A 123 7.21 9.53 29.12
CA TYR A 123 6.69 8.69 28.04
C TYR A 123 5.63 9.43 27.21
N ILE A 124 4.70 10.12 27.85
CA ILE A 124 3.66 10.89 27.16
C ILE A 124 4.29 12.01 26.33
N GLU A 125 5.26 12.74 26.88
CA GLU A 125 5.94 13.83 26.17
C GLU A 125 6.71 13.33 24.95
N ASP A 126 7.53 12.29 25.11
CA ASP A 126 8.29 11.68 24.03
C ASP A 126 7.36 11.19 22.90
N ARG A 127 6.25 10.54 23.28
CA ARG A 127 5.27 10.01 22.32
C ARG A 127 4.46 11.11 21.64
N LYS A 128 4.22 12.26 22.28
CA LYS A 128 3.61 13.44 21.62
C LYS A 128 4.51 13.97 20.52
N LEU A 129 5.82 14.11 20.79
CA LEU A 129 6.80 14.56 19.80
C LEU A 129 6.87 13.59 18.62
N GLU A 130 6.97 12.29 18.89
CA GLU A 130 6.98 11.25 17.86
C GLU A 130 5.69 11.24 17.04
N PHE A 131 4.54 11.40 17.71
CA PHE A 131 3.24 11.49 17.04
C PHE A 131 3.19 12.65 16.06
N ASN A 132 3.55 13.86 16.51
CA ASN A 132 3.49 15.05 15.67
C ASN A 132 4.38 14.92 14.42
N LYS A 133 5.59 14.40 14.60
CA LYS A 133 6.50 14.11 13.47
C LYS A 133 5.88 13.09 12.51
N THR A 134 5.48 11.94 13.04
CA THR A 134 4.92 10.84 12.21
C THR A 134 3.63 11.28 11.50
N PHE A 135 2.79 12.06 12.15
CA PHE A 135 1.55 12.58 11.58
C PHE A 135 1.85 13.58 10.46
N SER A 136 2.78 14.51 10.67
CA SER A 136 3.24 15.44 9.65
C SER A 136 3.82 14.71 8.43
N ASP A 137 4.72 13.76 8.65
CA ASP A 137 5.32 12.94 7.58
C ASP A 137 4.23 12.21 6.79
N CYS A 138 3.23 11.64 7.49
CA CYS A 138 2.09 10.95 6.86
C CYS A 138 1.28 11.90 5.98
N VAL A 139 0.94 13.10 6.49
CA VAL A 139 0.16 14.11 5.75
C VAL A 139 0.92 14.57 4.51
N THR A 140 2.23 14.77 4.61
CA THR A 140 3.09 15.11 3.47
C THR A 140 3.03 14.03 2.40
N CYS A 141 3.29 12.76 2.76
CA CYS A 141 3.24 11.66 1.80
C CYS A 141 1.87 11.50 1.13
N ILE A 142 0.79 11.71 1.87
CA ILE A 142 -0.57 11.67 1.31
C ILE A 142 -0.77 12.83 0.33
N SER A 143 -0.36 14.04 0.69
CA SER A 143 -0.51 15.24 -0.15
C SER A 143 0.30 15.11 -1.45
N GLU A 144 1.52 14.56 -1.37
CA GLU A 144 2.36 14.24 -2.55
C GLU A 144 1.66 13.22 -3.46
N LEU A 145 1.12 12.14 -2.90
CA LEU A 145 0.38 11.15 -3.68
C LEU A 145 -0.82 11.78 -4.40
N LEU A 146 -1.65 12.52 -3.67
CA LEU A 146 -2.87 13.13 -4.21
C LEU A 146 -2.56 14.21 -5.27
N SER A 147 -1.46 14.95 -5.13
CA SER A 147 -1.05 15.97 -6.10
C SER A 147 -0.29 15.43 -7.32
N SER A 148 0.29 14.23 -7.24
CA SER A 148 1.07 13.63 -8.34
C SER A 148 0.24 13.23 -9.59
N GLY A 149 -1.09 13.20 -9.47
CA GLY A 149 -2.01 12.73 -10.51
C GLY A 149 -1.89 11.23 -10.85
N ILE A 150 -1.03 10.47 -10.16
CA ILE A 150 -0.81 9.03 -10.42
C ILE A 150 -2.06 8.21 -10.11
N VAL A 151 -2.79 8.64 -9.08
CA VAL A 151 -4.09 8.11 -8.67
C VAL A 151 -5.08 8.18 -9.84
N ASP A 152 -5.22 9.34 -10.46
CA ASP A 152 -6.16 9.55 -11.56
C ASP A 152 -5.74 8.75 -12.81
N ARG A 153 -4.43 8.68 -13.10
CA ARG A 153 -3.91 7.87 -14.22
C ARG A 153 -4.24 6.38 -14.04
N VAL A 154 -3.95 5.80 -12.88
CA VAL A 154 -4.23 4.37 -12.62
C VAL A 154 -5.73 4.10 -12.59
N LYS A 155 -6.53 5.03 -12.08
CA LYS A 155 -7.99 4.91 -12.11
C LYS A 155 -8.53 4.90 -13.53
N LEU A 156 -8.12 5.86 -14.36
CA LEU A 156 -8.49 5.92 -15.78
C LEU A 156 -8.08 4.64 -16.51
N LEU A 157 -6.85 4.18 -16.29
CA LEU A 157 -6.33 2.94 -16.86
C LEU A 157 -7.20 1.73 -16.50
N ARG A 158 -7.59 1.58 -15.22
CA ARG A 158 -8.49 0.52 -14.76
C ARG A 158 -9.83 0.56 -15.48
N ASP A 159 -10.45 1.74 -15.53
CA ASP A 159 -11.76 1.91 -16.17
C ASP A 159 -11.70 1.57 -17.67
N ARG A 160 -10.61 1.92 -18.34
CA ARG A 160 -10.37 1.57 -19.74
C ARG A 160 -10.15 0.06 -19.93
N LEU A 161 -9.26 -0.56 -19.17
CA LEU A 161 -9.01 -2.00 -19.26
C LEU A 161 -10.28 -2.84 -19.06
N LEU A 162 -11.16 -2.45 -18.12
CA LEU A 162 -12.42 -3.16 -17.90
C LEU A 162 -13.47 -2.90 -18.99
N ALA A 163 -13.43 -1.75 -19.67
CA ALA A 163 -14.37 -1.43 -20.75
C ALA A 163 -14.08 -2.24 -22.03
N HIS A 164 -12.82 -2.59 -22.28
CA HIS A 164 -12.41 -3.41 -23.42
C HIS A 164 -12.51 -4.91 -23.07
N LYS A 165 -13.71 -5.48 -23.29
CA LYS A 165 -14.01 -6.90 -22.99
C LYS A 165 -13.11 -7.93 -23.68
N ASP A 166 -12.43 -7.51 -24.74
CA ASP A 166 -11.52 -8.32 -25.55
C ASP A 166 -10.03 -8.10 -25.21
N GLY A 167 -9.72 -7.24 -24.23
CA GLY A 167 -8.34 -6.92 -23.85
C GLY A 167 -7.59 -6.07 -24.89
N SER A 168 -8.29 -5.46 -25.84
CA SER A 168 -7.69 -4.66 -26.94
C SER A 168 -7.14 -3.30 -26.53
N TYR A 169 -7.18 -2.95 -25.25
CA TYR A 169 -6.69 -1.65 -24.78
C TYR A 169 -5.16 -1.66 -24.74
N ASP A 170 -4.54 -0.96 -25.68
CA ASP A 170 -3.10 -0.74 -25.69
C ASP A 170 -2.71 0.26 -24.61
N VAL A 171 -2.10 -0.24 -23.54
CA VAL A 171 -1.67 0.55 -22.39
C VAL A 171 -0.60 1.57 -22.79
N ALA A 172 0.37 1.17 -23.61
CA ALA A 172 1.53 1.98 -23.96
C ALA A 172 1.17 3.11 -24.92
N ASP A 173 0.35 2.81 -25.93
CA ASP A 173 -0.11 3.80 -26.91
C ASP A 173 -1.03 4.86 -26.29
N ASN A 174 -1.61 4.58 -25.12
CA ASN A 174 -2.41 5.53 -24.35
C ASN A 174 -1.61 6.24 -23.23
N GLY A 175 -0.27 6.18 -23.27
CA GLY A 175 0.61 6.94 -22.38
C GLY A 175 0.68 6.41 -20.95
N HIS A 176 0.25 5.16 -20.71
CA HIS A 176 0.38 4.51 -19.41
C HIS A 176 1.57 3.55 -19.41
N THR A 177 2.20 3.40 -18.25
CA THR A 177 3.33 2.49 -18.08
C THR A 177 3.13 1.57 -16.88
N VAL A 178 3.83 0.43 -16.86
CA VAL A 178 3.90 -0.43 -15.66
C VAL A 178 4.43 0.36 -14.46
N GLN A 179 5.29 1.34 -14.72
CA GLN A 179 5.85 2.22 -13.71
C GLN A 179 4.81 3.06 -12.97
N ASP A 180 3.67 3.41 -13.59
CA ASP A 180 2.60 4.13 -12.90
C ASP A 180 2.04 3.31 -11.71
N VAL A 181 1.84 2.01 -11.92
CA VAL A 181 1.33 1.12 -10.87
C VAL A 181 2.39 0.83 -9.82
N PHE A 182 3.65 0.63 -10.23
CA PHE A 182 4.75 0.41 -9.29
C PHE A 182 5.03 1.63 -8.42
N SER A 183 5.03 2.82 -9.01
CA SER A 183 5.17 4.08 -8.29
C SER A 183 3.98 4.30 -7.35
N LEU A 184 2.75 4.00 -7.76
CA LEU A 184 1.58 4.07 -6.88
C LEU A 184 1.74 3.13 -5.66
N LEU A 185 2.11 1.87 -5.89
CA LEU A 185 2.36 0.90 -4.80
C LEU A 185 3.48 1.39 -3.86
N SER A 186 4.52 2.02 -4.38
CA SER A 186 5.62 2.58 -3.58
C SER A 186 5.15 3.74 -2.68
N HIS A 187 4.37 4.69 -3.21
CA HIS A 187 3.79 5.76 -2.38
C HIS A 187 2.84 5.18 -1.32
N MET A 188 2.05 4.18 -1.72
CA MET A 188 1.13 3.52 -0.79
C MET A 188 1.86 2.80 0.33
N ARG A 189 2.98 2.16 0.06
CA ARG A 189 3.84 1.58 1.11
C ARG A 189 4.22 2.62 2.16
N ALA A 190 4.72 3.77 1.74
CA ALA A 190 5.16 4.83 2.65
C ALA A 190 4.00 5.32 3.53
N ILE A 191 2.85 5.60 2.91
CA ILE A 191 1.64 6.01 3.61
C ILE A 191 1.18 4.93 4.59
N LEU A 192 1.09 3.67 4.15
CA LEU A 192 0.63 2.56 4.98
C LEU A 192 1.55 2.30 6.18
N VAL A 193 2.86 2.47 6.03
CA VAL A 193 3.81 2.39 7.16
C VAL A 193 3.52 3.49 8.18
N CYS A 194 3.32 4.73 7.74
CA CYS A 194 2.98 5.84 8.62
C CYS A 194 1.62 5.64 9.30
N LEU A 195 0.60 5.25 8.55
CA LEU A 195 -0.72 4.94 9.08
C LEU A 195 -0.68 3.80 10.08
N ASN A 196 0.05 2.71 9.77
CA ASN A 196 0.21 1.61 10.70
C ASN A 196 0.85 2.09 12.00
N LYS A 197 1.92 2.90 11.92
CA LYS A 197 2.57 3.48 13.09
C LYS A 197 1.63 4.35 13.92
N LEU A 198 0.79 5.18 13.28
CA LEU A 198 -0.14 6.10 13.95
C LEU A 198 -1.34 5.39 14.58
N PHE A 199 -1.92 4.41 13.88
CA PHE A 199 -3.18 3.78 14.27
C PHE A 199 -2.99 2.48 15.04
N GLN A 200 -1.85 1.80 14.87
CA GLN A 200 -1.64 0.45 15.37
C GLN A 200 -0.27 0.31 16.03
N ARG A 201 -0.19 -0.55 17.05
CA ARG A 201 1.09 -1.00 17.64
C ARG A 201 1.48 -2.38 17.12
N ILE A 202 1.01 -2.71 15.91
CA ILE A 202 1.24 -4.00 15.25
C ILE A 202 2.43 -3.82 14.30
N SER A 203 3.38 -4.74 14.36
CA SER A 203 4.47 -4.78 13.38
C SER A 203 4.05 -5.67 12.21
N TYR A 204 4.08 -5.13 10.99
CA TYR A 204 3.96 -5.91 9.77
C TYR A 204 5.36 -6.11 9.17
N PRO A 205 5.72 -7.33 8.77
CA PRO A 205 7.03 -7.63 8.21
C PRO A 205 7.13 -7.23 6.72
N ILE A 206 6.84 -5.97 6.38
CA ILE A 206 6.78 -5.52 4.97
C ILE A 206 8.10 -5.79 4.26
N SER A 207 9.22 -5.35 4.84
CA SER A 207 10.56 -5.54 4.25
C SER A 207 10.89 -7.01 4.02
N ASP A 208 10.56 -7.88 4.96
CA ASP A 208 10.86 -9.32 4.83
C ASP A 208 9.93 -9.99 3.82
N SER A 209 8.67 -9.56 3.73
CA SER A 209 7.75 -10.02 2.69
C SER A 209 8.19 -9.56 1.30
N GLU A 210 8.68 -8.34 1.14
CA GLU A 210 9.25 -7.84 -0.14
C GLU A 210 10.47 -8.68 -0.55
N LYS A 211 11.41 -8.92 0.38
CA LYS A 211 12.59 -9.74 0.11
C LYS A 211 12.22 -11.17 -0.29
N ARG A 212 11.26 -11.79 0.42
CA ARG A 212 10.79 -13.15 0.10
C ARG A 212 10.08 -13.22 -1.24
N ALA A 213 9.20 -12.26 -1.53
CA ALA A 213 8.50 -12.17 -2.81
C ALA A 213 9.49 -12.05 -3.98
N ARG A 214 10.50 -11.18 -3.85
CA ARG A 214 11.55 -11.01 -4.85
C ARG A 214 12.36 -12.27 -5.06
N ALA A 215 12.84 -12.91 -4.00
CA ALA A 215 13.60 -14.15 -4.10
C ALA A 215 12.79 -15.29 -4.75
N SER A 216 11.49 -15.36 -4.45
CA SER A 216 10.57 -16.33 -5.07
C SER A 216 10.39 -16.06 -6.57
N ALA A 217 10.19 -14.79 -6.95
CA ALA A 217 10.07 -14.37 -8.35
C ALA A 217 11.35 -14.66 -9.16
N GLU A 218 12.51 -14.31 -8.63
CA GLU A 218 13.81 -14.60 -9.23
C GLU A 218 13.99 -16.11 -9.44
N LYS A 219 13.64 -16.93 -8.43
CA LYS A 219 13.73 -18.39 -8.56
C LYS A 219 12.80 -18.91 -9.67
N PHE A 220 11.55 -18.46 -9.72
CA PHE A 220 10.57 -18.88 -10.71
C PHE A 220 11.04 -18.56 -12.14
N TRP A 221 11.42 -17.32 -12.41
CA TRP A 221 11.82 -16.90 -13.76
C TRP A 221 13.16 -17.49 -14.21
N ASN A 222 14.13 -17.62 -13.30
CA ASN A 222 15.41 -18.25 -13.64
C ASN A 222 15.25 -19.75 -13.97
N GLN A 223 14.27 -20.44 -13.40
CA GLN A 223 13.95 -21.82 -13.80
C GLN A 223 13.35 -21.85 -15.21
N LEU A 224 12.46 -20.90 -15.51
CA LEU A 224 11.80 -20.82 -16.81
C LEU A 224 12.75 -20.40 -17.94
N ALA A 225 13.73 -19.52 -17.66
CA ALA A 225 14.76 -19.10 -18.62
C ALA A 225 15.76 -20.20 -19.00
N ARG A 226 15.78 -21.32 -18.27
CA ARG A 226 16.66 -22.47 -18.54
C ARG A 226 16.00 -23.57 -19.37
N LEU A 227 14.70 -23.43 -19.66
CA LEU A 227 13.95 -24.33 -20.55
C LEU A 227 14.21 -23.96 -22.01
#